data_AF-A0A2G5ETY7-F1
#
_entry.id   AF-A0A2G5ETY7-F1
#
_cell.length_a   1.000
_cell.length_b   1.000
_cell.length_c   1.000
_cell.angle_alpha   90.00
_cell.angle_beta   90.00
_cell.angle_gamma   90.00
#
_symmetry.space_group_name_H-M   'P 1'
#
loop_
_entity.id
_entity.type
_entity.pdbx_description
1 polymer ?
#
loop_
_entity_poly.entity_id
_entity_poly.type
_entity_poly.pdbx_seq_one_letter_code
_entity_poly.pdbx_strand_id
1 'polypeptide(L)'
;MNASGSHHQLRKLDLRLRAFIGATHTRGGVYMYSNHQGCDGGRLYYDGCCCVVINGDVVAQGSQFSLKDVEVLVAQVDLDAVASLRGSISSFQEQASCKSKVSSVVVPYKLCQSFNLQMPPSIPRKIIYHSPEEEIAFGPGCWLWDYLRRSGASGFLLPLSGGADSSSVAAIVGCMCQLVVEEIANGDEQVKADAIRIGQYTDGQFPTDSKEFAKRIFYTVFMGSENSSEATKMRAKVLSDEIGSWHLDVCIDSVISALLSLFQTVTGKRPRYKVDGGSNSENLGLQNIQARIRMVLAFMFASLMPWVHNKPGFYLVLGSSNVDEGLRGYLTKYDCSSADINPIGSISKQDLRSFLKWAAIHLRYPSLAEIEAAPPTAELEPIRSNYSQLDEVDMGMTYEELSVYGRLRKIFRCGPVSMFQNLCYKWGEKLTPLEIAGKVKHFFKYYSINRHKMTVITPSYHAESYSPEDNRFDLRQFLYNARWPYQFRKIDQLVRECDGDKVSLVGQKGKEKEVTLDHGGGMGVIAAGSGDPKAGL
;
A
#
# COMPACT_ATOMS: atom_id res chain seq x y z
N MET A 1 -24.38 -9.53 17.02
CA MET A 1 -22.93 -9.81 17.00
C MET A 1 -22.51 -10.04 15.57
N ASN A 2 -21.40 -9.46 15.14
CA ASN A 2 -20.83 -9.62 13.81
C ASN A 2 -19.38 -10.09 13.96
N ALA A 3 -19.13 -11.36 13.64
CA ALA A 3 -17.80 -11.93 13.53
C ALA A 3 -17.31 -11.81 12.09
N SER A 4 -16.16 -11.17 11.88
CA SER A 4 -15.67 -10.78 10.55
C SER A 4 -14.24 -11.22 10.29
N GLY A 5 -13.90 -11.31 9.00
CA GLY A 5 -12.55 -11.41 8.48
C GLY A 5 -12.33 -10.31 7.44
N SER A 6 -12.41 -9.05 7.87
CA SER A 6 -12.22 -7.88 7.01
C SER A 6 -10.75 -7.46 7.03
N HIS A 7 -10.08 -7.61 5.89
CA HIS A 7 -8.71 -7.12 5.71
C HIS A 7 -8.65 -5.59 5.64
N HIS A 8 -7.47 -5.06 5.94
CA HIS A 8 -7.08 -3.67 5.80
C HIS A 8 -7.22 -3.22 4.34
N GLN A 9 -7.76 -2.02 4.19
CA GLN A 9 -7.68 -1.25 2.97
C GLN A 9 -7.52 0.19 3.42
N LEU A 10 -6.59 0.91 2.81
CA LEU A 10 -6.23 2.26 3.21
C LEU A 10 -7.49 3.15 3.28
N ARG A 11 -7.72 3.82 4.41
CA ARG A 11 -8.85 4.73 4.68
C ARG A 11 -10.24 4.06 4.79
N LYS A 12 -10.33 2.73 4.86
CA LYS A 12 -11.62 1.99 4.87
C LYS A 12 -12.31 1.98 6.24
N LEU A 13 -11.60 2.23 7.34
CA LEU A 13 -12.17 2.09 8.69
C LEU A 13 -13.39 2.98 8.91
N ASP A 14 -13.38 4.22 8.43
CA ASP A 14 -14.50 5.16 8.52
C ASP A 14 -15.80 4.58 7.91
N LEU A 15 -15.72 3.96 6.73
CA LEU A 15 -16.88 3.30 6.10
C LEU A 15 -17.47 2.21 6.98
N ARG A 16 -16.61 1.45 7.66
CA ARG A 16 -17.01 0.36 8.56
C ARG A 16 -17.74 0.92 9.79
N LEU A 17 -17.16 1.92 10.45
CA LEU A 17 -17.75 2.52 11.65
C LEU A 17 -19.06 3.26 11.34
N ARG A 18 -19.13 4.00 10.23
CA ARG A 18 -20.39 4.64 9.78
C ARG A 18 -21.51 3.63 9.55
N ALA A 19 -21.20 2.44 9.02
CA ALA A 19 -22.20 1.40 8.84
C ALA A 19 -22.75 0.89 10.18
N PHE A 20 -21.89 0.69 11.19
CA PHE A 20 -22.31 0.21 12.51
C PHE A 20 -23.12 1.27 13.27
N ILE A 21 -22.59 2.50 13.30
CA ILE A 21 -23.25 3.65 13.92
C ILE A 21 -24.61 3.89 13.27
N GLY A 22 -24.67 3.94 11.94
CA GLY A 22 -25.93 4.11 11.21
C GLY A 22 -26.94 2.99 11.51
N ALA A 23 -26.47 1.74 11.61
CA ALA A 23 -27.35 0.60 11.91
C ALA A 23 -27.96 0.66 13.32
N THR A 24 -27.20 1.08 14.33
CA THR A 24 -27.68 1.17 15.71
C THR A 24 -28.38 2.49 16.01
N HIS A 25 -27.97 3.59 15.41
CA HIS A 25 -28.63 4.89 15.56
C HIS A 25 -30.05 4.86 15.02
N THR A 26 -30.26 4.24 13.85
CA THR A 26 -31.57 4.18 13.20
C THR A 26 -32.53 3.15 13.78
N ARG A 27 -32.07 2.20 14.60
CA ARG A 27 -32.92 1.09 15.10
C ARG A 27 -32.86 0.89 16.61
N GLY A 28 -31.97 1.59 17.29
CA GLY A 28 -31.48 1.22 18.62
C GLY A 28 -30.83 -0.17 18.62
N GLY A 29 -30.08 -0.47 19.68
CA GLY A 29 -29.49 -1.79 19.89
C GLY A 29 -28.01 -1.76 20.19
N VAL A 30 -27.51 -2.94 20.51
CA VAL A 30 -26.09 -3.22 20.79
C VAL A 30 -25.50 -3.95 19.59
N TYR A 31 -24.46 -3.38 19.01
CA TYR A 31 -23.69 -3.97 17.93
C TYR A 31 -22.28 -4.29 18.41
N MET A 32 -21.97 -5.57 18.47
CA MET A 32 -20.63 -6.06 18.81
C MET A 32 -19.97 -6.56 17.52
N TYR A 33 -18.82 -6.00 17.20
CA TYR A 33 -18.00 -6.35 16.04
C TYR A 33 -16.68 -6.95 16.50
N SER A 34 -16.35 -8.14 16.01
CA SER A 34 -15.04 -8.78 16.16
C SER A 34 -14.45 -9.07 14.79
N ASN A 35 -13.13 -8.98 14.69
CA ASN A 35 -12.40 -9.19 13.44
C ASN A 35 -11.11 -9.97 13.71
N HIS A 36 -10.60 -10.65 12.70
CA HIS A 36 -9.21 -11.12 12.73
C HIS A 36 -8.25 -9.91 12.84
N GLN A 37 -7.07 -10.17 13.40
CA GLN A 37 -5.99 -9.19 13.48
C GLN A 37 -4.68 -9.87 13.07
N GLY A 38 -3.86 -9.18 12.27
CA GLY A 38 -2.58 -9.69 11.80
C GLY A 38 -2.63 -10.28 10.38
N CYS A 39 -1.52 -10.86 9.95
CA CYS A 39 -1.41 -11.66 8.73
C CYS A 39 -1.87 -13.09 8.99
N ASP A 40 -2.62 -13.74 8.09
CA ASP A 40 -3.04 -15.15 8.24
C ASP A 40 -2.25 -16.14 7.36
N GLY A 41 -1.11 -15.70 6.82
CA GLY A 41 -0.29 -16.47 5.89
C GLY A 41 -0.42 -16.02 4.44
N GLY A 42 -1.18 -14.96 4.18
CA GLY A 42 -1.32 -14.34 2.87
C GLY A 42 -0.69 -12.95 2.76
N ARG A 43 -1.10 -12.26 1.70
CA ARG A 43 -0.75 -10.85 1.44
C ARG A 43 -1.67 -9.86 2.17
N LEU A 44 -2.75 -10.37 2.77
CA LEU A 44 -3.75 -9.56 3.45
C LEU A 44 -3.32 -9.41 4.91
N TYR A 45 -3.49 -8.20 5.42
CA TYR A 45 -3.42 -7.93 6.84
C TYR A 45 -4.83 -7.63 7.33
N TYR A 46 -5.25 -8.26 8.42
CA TYR A 46 -6.54 -8.01 9.05
C TYR A 46 -6.35 -6.94 10.12
N ASP A 47 -7.09 -5.84 9.99
CA ASP A 47 -6.87 -4.62 10.76
C ASP A 47 -7.64 -4.59 12.09
N GLY A 48 -8.06 -5.74 12.61
CA GLY A 48 -8.74 -5.81 13.90
C GLY A 48 -9.86 -4.78 14.04
N CYS A 49 -9.63 -3.81 14.93
CA CYS A 49 -10.55 -2.73 15.28
C CYS A 49 -11.91 -3.30 15.71
N CYS A 50 -11.87 -4.28 16.62
CA CYS A 50 -13.07 -4.75 17.29
C CYS A 50 -13.72 -3.58 18.04
N CYS A 51 -15.05 -3.55 18.09
CA CYS A 51 -15.76 -2.44 18.72
C CYS A 51 -17.14 -2.82 19.22
N VAL A 52 -17.64 -2.01 20.16
CA VAL A 52 -19.00 -2.09 20.68
C VAL A 52 -19.68 -0.75 20.44
N VAL A 53 -20.81 -0.80 19.73
CA VAL A 53 -21.63 0.37 19.40
C VAL A 53 -23.02 0.19 20.01
N ILE A 54 -23.50 1.21 20.72
CA ILE A 54 -24.78 1.19 21.43
C ILE A 54 -25.59 2.40 20.98
N ASN A 55 -26.74 2.18 20.36
CA ASN A 55 -27.66 3.25 19.94
C ASN A 55 -27.03 4.37 19.07
N GLY A 56 -25.91 4.09 18.40
CA GLY A 56 -25.17 5.07 17.59
C GLY A 56 -23.84 5.51 18.21
N ASP A 57 -23.63 5.26 19.50
CA ASP A 57 -22.42 5.64 20.21
C ASP A 57 -21.41 4.49 20.26
N VAL A 58 -20.16 4.76 19.89
CA VAL A 58 -19.06 3.81 20.08
C VAL A 58 -18.60 3.91 21.54
N VAL A 59 -18.71 2.81 22.29
CA VAL A 59 -18.35 2.78 23.72
C VAL A 59 -17.03 2.03 23.99
N ALA A 60 -16.65 1.15 23.07
CA ALA A 60 -15.36 0.45 23.10
C ALA A 60 -14.83 0.32 21.68
N GLN A 61 -13.53 0.54 21.50
CA GLN A 61 -12.80 0.41 20.25
C GLN A 61 -11.42 -0.16 20.57
N GLY A 62 -11.02 -1.17 19.82
CA GLY A 62 -9.71 -1.83 19.91
C GLY A 62 -8.74 -1.27 18.91
N SER A 63 -7.52 -1.78 18.94
CA SER A 63 -6.44 -1.37 18.05
C SER A 63 -6.75 -1.72 16.60
N GLN A 64 -6.37 -0.84 15.66
CA GLN A 64 -6.42 -1.16 14.23
C GLN A 64 -5.17 -1.96 13.80
N PHE A 65 -4.02 -1.64 14.39
CA PHE A 65 -2.75 -2.31 14.16
C PHE A 65 -2.11 -2.59 15.51
N SER A 66 -1.74 -3.84 15.77
CA SER A 66 -1.05 -4.22 17.00
C SER A 66 -0.36 -5.56 16.80
N LEU A 67 0.74 -5.76 17.51
CA LEU A 67 1.53 -7.00 17.50
C LEU A 67 0.96 -8.07 18.43
N LYS A 68 -0.10 -7.74 19.20
CA LYS A 68 -0.78 -8.66 20.10
C LYS A 68 -1.53 -9.72 19.31
N ASP A 69 -1.34 -10.98 19.66
CA ASP A 69 -2.07 -12.10 19.05
C ASP A 69 -3.56 -12.12 19.45
N VAL A 70 -3.89 -11.60 20.64
CA VAL A 70 -5.27 -11.55 21.15
C VAL A 70 -5.54 -10.20 21.81
N GLU A 71 -6.57 -9.50 21.35
CA GLU A 71 -7.13 -8.31 22.00
C GLU A 71 -8.61 -8.57 22.36
N VAL A 72 -8.98 -8.30 23.61
CA VAL A 72 -10.36 -8.46 24.11
C VAL A 72 -10.89 -7.13 24.59
N LEU A 73 -12.05 -6.73 24.08
CA LEU A 73 -12.78 -5.58 24.56
C LEU A 73 -14.01 -6.01 25.35
N VAL A 74 -14.25 -5.28 26.45
CA VAL A 74 -15.42 -5.45 27.30
C VAL A 74 -16.12 -4.11 27.41
N ALA A 75 -17.45 -4.14 27.27
CA ALA A 75 -18.30 -2.99 27.50
C ALA A 75 -19.48 -3.39 28.39
N GLN A 76 -19.78 -2.55 29.38
CA GLN A 76 -20.93 -2.69 30.26
C GLN A 76 -22.11 -1.96 29.62
N VAL A 77 -23.23 -2.65 29.41
CA VAL A 77 -24.37 -2.10 28.66
C VAL A 77 -25.62 -2.12 29.52
N ASP A 78 -26.32 -0.99 29.55
CA ASP A 78 -27.68 -0.89 30.07
C ASP A 78 -28.68 -1.26 28.96
N LEU A 79 -29.34 -2.42 29.10
CA LEU A 79 -30.35 -2.88 28.15
C LEU A 79 -31.68 -2.14 28.28
N ASP A 80 -31.96 -1.52 29.43
CA ASP A 80 -33.18 -0.73 29.61
C ASP A 80 -33.11 0.56 28.80
N ALA A 81 -31.93 1.17 28.67
CA ALA A 81 -31.70 2.29 27.76
C ALA A 81 -31.98 1.92 26.29
N VAL A 82 -31.59 0.71 25.87
CA VAL A 82 -31.87 0.20 24.51
C VAL A 82 -33.37 -0.04 24.32
N ALA A 83 -34.03 -0.65 25.30
CA ALA A 83 -35.47 -0.91 25.26
C ALA A 83 -36.26 0.40 25.25
N SER A 84 -35.85 1.38 26.05
CA SER A 84 -36.44 2.72 26.14
C SER A 84 -36.39 3.46 24.79
N LEU A 85 -35.21 3.50 24.14
CA LEU A 85 -35.06 4.14 22.82
C LEU A 85 -35.94 3.47 21.75
N ARG A 86 -36.01 2.14 21.75
CA ARG A 86 -36.89 1.42 20.81
C ARG A 86 -38.37 1.64 21.12
N GLY A 87 -38.72 1.73 22.39
CA GLY A 87 -40.08 2.03 22.86
C GLY A 87 -40.53 3.44 22.53
N SER A 88 -39.62 4.41 22.48
CA SER A 88 -39.94 5.79 22.10
C SER A 88 -40.23 5.99 20.61
N ILE A 89 -40.01 4.97 19.76
CA ILE A 89 -40.18 5.06 18.30
C ILE A 89 -41.35 4.15 17.86
N SER A 90 -42.55 4.73 17.74
CA SER A 90 -43.78 4.01 17.40
C SER A 90 -43.73 3.23 16.09
N SER A 91 -43.01 3.75 15.09
CA SER A 91 -42.90 3.11 13.77
C SER A 91 -42.18 1.76 13.79
N PHE A 92 -41.31 1.50 14.77
CA PHE A 92 -40.65 0.20 14.89
C PHE A 92 -41.63 -0.90 15.28
N GLN A 93 -42.64 -0.57 16.10
CA GLN A 93 -43.65 -1.53 16.56
C GLN A 93 -44.57 -1.95 15.41
N GLU A 94 -45.02 -0.98 14.61
CA GLU A 94 -45.84 -1.20 13.41
C GLU A 94 -45.11 -2.03 12.35
N GLN A 95 -43.84 -1.75 12.10
CA GLN A 95 -43.06 -2.53 11.13
C GLN A 95 -42.77 -3.95 11.62
N ALA A 96 -42.57 -4.13 12.93
CA ALA A 96 -42.31 -5.44 13.53
C ALA A 96 -43.56 -6.34 13.56
N SER A 97 -44.76 -5.76 13.75
CA SER A 97 -46.03 -6.52 13.75
C SER A 97 -46.31 -7.19 12.41
N CYS A 98 -45.83 -6.60 11.31
CA CYS A 98 -45.96 -7.11 9.95
C CYS A 98 -44.94 -8.21 9.58
N LYS A 99 -44.05 -8.63 10.51
CA LYS A 99 -42.98 -9.60 10.22
C LYS A 99 -43.23 -10.96 10.87
N SER A 100 -42.81 -12.01 10.17
CA SER A 100 -42.80 -13.38 10.70
C SER A 100 -41.92 -13.48 11.93
N LYS A 101 -42.41 -14.17 12.97
CA LYS A 101 -41.70 -14.36 14.23
C LYS A 101 -40.38 -15.10 14.01
N VAL A 102 -39.29 -14.58 14.56
CA VAL A 102 -37.98 -15.24 14.54
C VAL A 102 -38.01 -16.43 15.51
N SER A 103 -37.41 -17.56 15.12
CA SER A 103 -37.30 -18.74 16.01
C SER A 103 -36.45 -18.41 17.24
N SER A 104 -36.95 -18.74 18.42
CA SER A 104 -36.26 -18.51 19.70
C SER A 104 -35.74 -19.81 20.29
N VAL A 105 -34.48 -19.80 20.74
CA VAL A 105 -33.89 -20.89 21.53
C VAL A 105 -33.86 -20.45 22.99
N VAL A 106 -34.48 -21.23 23.88
CA VAL A 106 -34.47 -20.94 25.32
C VAL A 106 -33.13 -21.39 25.90
N VAL A 107 -32.40 -20.45 26.50
CA VAL A 107 -31.13 -20.72 27.17
C VAL A 107 -31.33 -20.43 28.66
N PRO A 108 -31.07 -21.40 29.58
CA PRO A 108 -31.24 -21.21 31.03
C PRO A 108 -30.06 -20.40 31.60
N TYR A 109 -29.86 -19.19 31.10
CA TYR A 109 -28.76 -18.30 31.47
C TYR A 109 -29.26 -16.87 31.67
N LYS A 110 -28.84 -16.23 32.77
CA LYS A 110 -29.17 -14.83 33.06
C LYS A 110 -28.01 -13.95 32.59
N LEU A 111 -28.24 -13.21 31.51
CA LEU A 111 -27.22 -12.32 30.93
C LEU A 111 -26.95 -11.08 31.80
N CYS A 112 -28.00 -10.47 32.35
CA CYS A 112 -27.87 -9.28 33.19
C CYS A 112 -27.55 -9.66 34.64
N GLN A 113 -26.54 -9.01 35.22
CA GLN A 113 -26.24 -9.11 36.64
C GLN A 113 -27.18 -8.19 37.45
N SER A 114 -27.26 -8.43 38.76
CA SER A 114 -27.99 -7.53 39.66
C SER A 114 -27.28 -6.17 39.73
N PHE A 115 -28.05 -5.11 39.99
CA PHE A 115 -27.50 -3.75 40.12
C PHE A 115 -26.31 -3.71 41.09
N ASN A 116 -25.23 -3.07 40.66
CA ASN A 116 -24.01 -2.91 41.43
C ASN A 116 -23.36 -1.56 41.10
N LEU A 117 -23.11 -0.74 42.12
CA LEU A 117 -22.45 0.57 41.98
C LEU A 117 -21.05 0.48 41.36
N GLN A 118 -20.40 -0.68 41.44
CA GLN A 118 -19.09 -0.94 40.84
C GLN A 118 -19.16 -1.32 39.35
N MET A 119 -20.36 -1.34 38.75
CA MET A 119 -20.58 -1.70 37.34
C MET A 119 -21.27 -0.57 36.56
N PRO A 120 -20.65 0.62 36.45
CA PRO A 120 -21.23 1.70 35.66
C PRO A 120 -21.30 1.31 34.17
N PRO A 121 -22.35 1.72 33.44
CA PRO A 121 -22.41 1.56 31.99
C PRO A 121 -21.21 2.22 31.30
N SER A 122 -20.73 1.61 30.23
CA SER A 122 -19.66 2.18 29.42
C SER A 122 -20.09 3.47 28.75
N ILE A 123 -19.29 4.51 28.89
CA ILE A 123 -19.55 5.83 28.33
C ILE A 123 -19.15 5.90 26.83
N PRO A 124 -19.85 6.72 26.02
CA PRO A 124 -19.42 7.02 24.66
C PRO A 124 -17.98 7.54 24.60
N ARG A 125 -17.22 7.10 23.61
CA ARG A 125 -15.82 7.50 23.38
C ARG A 125 -15.67 8.12 22.00
N LYS A 126 -14.74 9.07 21.89
CA LYS A 126 -14.33 9.60 20.59
C LYS A 126 -13.64 8.49 19.81
N ILE A 127 -14.07 8.31 18.56
CA ILE A 127 -13.46 7.35 17.64
C ILE A 127 -12.05 7.81 17.31
N ILE A 128 -11.10 6.87 17.39
CA ILE A 128 -9.71 7.10 16.99
C ILE A 128 -9.56 6.57 15.57
N TYR A 129 -9.08 7.45 14.69
CA TYR A 129 -8.72 7.12 13.32
C TYR A 129 -7.24 7.39 13.14
N HIS A 130 -6.58 6.51 12.39
CA HIS A 130 -5.22 6.75 11.94
C HIS A 130 -5.21 7.65 10.70
N SER A 131 -4.19 8.51 10.58
CA SER A 131 -3.93 9.20 9.32
C SER A 131 -3.50 8.19 8.25
N PRO A 132 -3.60 8.52 6.95
CA PRO A 132 -3.10 7.63 5.89
C PRO A 132 -1.62 7.25 6.07
N GLU A 133 -0.79 8.18 6.54
CA GLU A 133 0.63 7.97 6.80
C GLU A 133 0.86 7.02 7.98
N GLU A 134 0.05 7.14 9.05
CA GLU A 134 0.05 6.20 10.16
C GLU A 134 -0.41 4.79 9.73
N GLU A 135 -1.47 4.69 8.92
CA GLU A 135 -1.91 3.40 8.36
C GLU A 135 -0.80 2.74 7.52
N ILE A 136 -0.01 3.52 6.78
CA ILE A 136 1.14 3.05 5.99
C ILE A 136 2.33 2.65 6.88
N ALA A 137 2.53 3.32 8.01
CA ALA A 137 3.57 2.95 8.97
C ALA A 137 3.23 1.63 9.68
N PHE A 138 2.03 1.56 10.25
CA PHE A 138 1.65 0.51 11.18
C PHE A 138 1.14 -0.76 10.50
N GLY A 139 0.30 -0.65 9.46
CA GLY A 139 -0.28 -1.82 8.78
C GLY A 139 0.79 -2.71 8.15
N PRO A 140 1.56 -2.19 7.18
CA PRO A 140 2.73 -2.88 6.63
C PRO A 140 3.76 -3.28 7.68
N GLY A 141 3.99 -2.46 8.72
CA GLY A 141 4.92 -2.78 9.82
C GLY A 141 4.51 -4.03 10.59
N CYS A 142 3.26 -4.10 11.06
CA CYS A 142 2.72 -5.28 11.73
C CYS A 142 2.66 -6.50 10.79
N TRP A 143 2.37 -6.31 9.50
CA TRP A 143 2.38 -7.39 8.52
C TRP A 143 3.78 -7.99 8.32
N LEU A 144 4.83 -7.17 8.26
CA LEU A 144 6.21 -7.64 8.19
C LEU A 144 6.62 -8.39 9.46
N TRP A 145 6.20 -7.94 10.64
CA TRP A 145 6.46 -8.64 11.89
C TRP A 145 5.87 -10.06 11.88
N ASP A 146 4.61 -10.19 11.48
CA ASP A 146 3.96 -11.50 11.37
C ASP A 146 4.65 -12.39 10.33
N TYR A 147 5.05 -11.83 9.18
CA TYR A 147 5.78 -12.57 8.16
C TYR A 147 7.12 -13.08 8.69
N LEU A 148 7.87 -12.24 9.39
CA LEU A 148 9.18 -12.58 9.92
C LEU A 148 9.08 -13.67 10.99
N ARG A 149 8.22 -13.48 11.99
CA ARG A 149 8.12 -14.42 13.12
C ARG A 149 7.60 -15.78 12.71
N ARG A 150 6.77 -15.86 11.67
CA ARG A 150 6.11 -17.10 11.20
C ARG A 150 6.86 -17.83 10.08
N SER A 151 7.64 -17.13 9.26
CA SER A 151 8.38 -17.75 8.14
C SER A 151 9.61 -18.55 8.57
N GLY A 152 10.12 -18.30 9.78
CA GLY A 152 11.40 -18.86 10.23
C GLY A 152 12.64 -18.15 9.67
N ALA A 153 12.45 -17.04 8.93
CA ALA A 153 13.54 -16.19 8.50
C ALA A 153 14.24 -15.52 9.71
N SER A 154 15.52 -15.20 9.55
CA SER A 154 16.35 -14.55 10.59
C SER A 154 16.50 -13.05 10.37
N GLY A 155 15.80 -12.48 9.38
CA GLY A 155 15.82 -11.06 9.07
C GLY A 155 15.32 -10.73 7.67
N PHE A 156 15.59 -9.49 7.27
CA PHE A 156 15.25 -8.90 5.98
C PHE A 156 16.50 -8.41 5.26
N LEU A 157 16.49 -8.50 3.94
CA LEU A 157 17.44 -7.82 3.08
C LEU A 157 16.72 -6.88 2.13
N LEU A 158 17.13 -5.61 2.10
CA LEU A 158 16.58 -4.59 1.20
C LEU A 158 17.66 -4.01 0.29
N PRO A 159 17.49 -4.11 -1.04
CA PRO A 159 18.19 -3.26 -2.00
C PRO A 159 17.81 -1.79 -1.79
N LEU A 160 18.66 -1.02 -1.11
CA LEU A 160 18.39 0.36 -0.74
C LEU A 160 19.03 1.30 -1.76
N SER A 161 18.22 1.98 -2.58
CA SER A 161 18.72 2.83 -3.67
C SER A 161 18.93 4.30 -3.29
N GLY A 162 18.45 4.72 -2.11
CA GLY A 162 18.41 6.14 -1.72
C GLY A 162 17.33 6.95 -2.46
N GLY A 163 16.42 6.27 -3.16
CA GLY A 163 15.19 6.83 -3.72
C GLY A 163 13.99 6.67 -2.77
N ALA A 164 12.89 7.35 -3.11
CA ALA A 164 11.69 7.41 -2.28
C ALA A 164 11.16 6.02 -1.87
N ASP A 165 10.98 5.10 -2.82
CA ASP A 165 10.26 3.86 -2.55
C ASP A 165 11.03 2.88 -1.65
N SER A 166 12.31 2.63 -1.94
CA SER A 166 13.14 1.79 -1.06
C SER A 166 13.30 2.42 0.33
N SER A 167 13.33 3.75 0.40
CA SER A 167 13.41 4.47 1.68
C SER A 167 12.11 4.36 2.48
N SER A 168 10.95 4.33 1.81
CA SER A 168 9.67 4.02 2.47
C SER A 168 9.66 2.60 3.04
N VAL A 169 10.16 1.61 2.30
CA VAL A 169 10.29 0.23 2.82
C VAL A 169 11.21 0.19 4.05
N ALA A 170 12.36 0.86 3.99
CA ALA A 170 13.27 0.93 5.12
C ALA A 170 12.62 1.59 6.35
N ALA A 171 11.91 2.70 6.16
CA ALA A 171 11.19 3.38 7.24
C ALA A 171 10.10 2.49 7.86
N ILE A 172 9.39 1.68 7.07
CA ILE A 172 8.39 0.72 7.57
C ILE A 172 9.06 -0.37 8.41
N VAL A 173 10.22 -0.91 7.99
CA VAL A 173 10.97 -1.89 8.81
C VAL A 173 11.48 -1.24 10.10
N GLY A 174 11.93 0.02 10.04
CA GLY A 174 12.28 0.81 11.22
C GLY A 174 11.11 0.99 12.19
N CYS A 175 9.93 1.35 11.67
CA CYS A 175 8.69 1.45 12.44
C CYS A 175 8.32 0.12 13.10
N MET A 176 8.40 -1.00 12.36
CA MET A 176 8.21 -2.34 12.92
C MET A 176 9.14 -2.60 14.12
N CYS A 177 10.43 -2.24 14.02
CA CYS A 177 11.37 -2.40 15.13
C CYS A 177 11.01 -1.52 16.33
N GLN A 178 10.51 -0.29 16.11
CA GLN A 178 10.03 0.60 17.17
C GLN A 178 8.81 0.00 17.88
N LEU A 179 7.82 -0.51 17.13
CA LEU A 179 6.62 -1.16 17.68
C LEU A 179 6.98 -2.40 18.52
N VAL A 180 7.94 -3.21 18.06
CA VAL A 180 8.40 -4.40 18.81
C VAL A 180 8.97 -4.00 20.17
N VAL A 181 9.87 -3.01 20.21
CA VAL A 181 10.46 -2.54 21.46
C VAL A 181 9.42 -1.91 22.38
N GLU A 182 8.46 -1.17 21.82
CA GLU A 182 7.35 -0.58 22.57
C GLU A 182 6.46 -1.65 23.23
N GLU A 183 6.07 -2.70 22.49
CA GLU A 183 5.22 -3.77 23.05
C GLU A 183 5.97 -4.62 24.09
N ILE A 184 7.29 -4.80 23.94
CA ILE A 184 8.12 -5.42 24.98
C ILE A 184 8.12 -4.57 26.24
N ALA A 185 8.24 -3.25 26.12
CA ALA A 185 8.16 -2.32 27.25
C ALA A 185 6.77 -2.32 27.91
N ASN A 186 5.71 -2.56 27.13
CA ASN A 186 4.34 -2.73 27.61
C ASN A 186 4.08 -4.11 28.27
N GLY A 187 5.08 -5.01 28.28
CA GLY A 187 4.99 -6.31 28.95
C GLY A 187 4.42 -7.44 28.08
N ASP A 188 4.46 -7.33 26.75
CA ASP A 188 4.05 -8.43 25.87
C ASP A 188 5.14 -9.52 25.81
N GLU A 189 4.92 -10.60 26.56
CA GLU A 189 5.85 -11.72 26.66
C GLU A 189 5.98 -12.53 25.36
N GLN A 190 4.96 -12.55 24.51
CA GLN A 190 5.02 -13.28 23.23
C GLN A 190 5.89 -12.52 22.23
N VAL A 191 5.66 -11.20 22.08
CA VAL A 191 6.49 -10.33 21.24
C VAL A 191 7.95 -10.37 21.71
N LYS A 192 8.16 -10.32 23.03
CA LYS A 192 9.50 -10.46 23.63
C LYS A 192 10.16 -11.78 23.28
N ALA A 193 9.47 -12.90 23.44
CA ALA A 193 10.01 -14.22 23.11
C ALA A 193 10.37 -14.34 21.62
N ASP A 194 9.50 -13.86 20.73
CA ASP A 194 9.78 -13.85 19.29
C ASP A 194 10.95 -12.93 18.93
N ALA A 195 11.05 -11.74 19.53
CA ALA A 195 12.15 -10.81 19.30
C ALA A 195 13.50 -11.36 19.80
N ILE A 196 13.52 -12.01 20.96
CA ILE A 196 14.71 -12.72 21.49
C ILE A 196 15.18 -13.78 20.49
N ARG A 197 14.24 -14.61 20.00
CA ARG A 197 14.52 -15.70 19.06
C ARG A 197 15.05 -15.18 17.72
N ILE A 198 14.37 -14.22 17.11
CA ILE A 198 14.72 -13.70 15.77
C ILE A 198 16.01 -12.89 15.84
N GLY A 199 16.17 -12.04 16.87
CA GLY A 199 17.39 -11.25 17.10
C GLY A 199 18.56 -12.07 17.66
N GLN A 200 18.35 -13.34 17.99
CA GLN A 200 19.35 -14.25 18.57
C GLN A 200 20.03 -13.65 19.80
N TYR A 201 19.24 -13.12 20.74
CA TYR A 201 19.75 -12.63 22.01
C TYR A 201 20.15 -13.80 22.92
N THR A 202 21.26 -13.65 23.65
CA THR A 202 21.77 -14.64 24.60
C THR A 202 21.72 -14.08 26.02
N ASP A 203 21.95 -14.94 27.02
CA ASP A 203 22.18 -14.53 28.41
C ASP A 203 21.05 -13.70 29.05
N GLY A 204 19.81 -13.97 28.64
CA GLY A 204 18.61 -13.26 29.14
C GLY A 204 18.46 -11.84 28.61
N GLN A 205 19.26 -11.42 27.63
CA GLN A 205 19.10 -10.13 26.95
C GLN A 205 17.85 -10.13 26.08
N PHE A 206 17.30 -8.93 25.86
CA PHE A 206 16.17 -8.69 24.95
C PHE A 206 16.28 -7.27 24.38
N PRO A 207 15.64 -6.98 23.24
CA PRO A 207 15.75 -5.67 22.61
C PRO A 207 15.11 -4.58 23.47
N THR A 208 15.88 -3.53 23.75
CA THR A 208 15.43 -2.30 24.42
C THR A 208 15.59 -1.06 23.57
N ASP A 209 16.33 -1.16 22.46
CA ASP A 209 16.54 -0.09 21.50
C ASP A 209 16.20 -0.58 20.09
N SER A 210 15.40 0.21 19.38
CA SER A 210 14.91 -0.16 18.05
C SER A 210 16.04 -0.23 17.01
N LYS A 211 17.09 0.60 17.13
CA LYS A 211 18.23 0.58 16.20
C LYS A 211 19.10 -0.65 16.41
N GLU A 212 19.35 -1.01 17.67
CA GLU A 212 20.08 -2.23 18.01
C GLU A 212 19.35 -3.48 17.50
N PHE A 213 18.02 -3.53 17.67
CA PHE A 213 17.21 -4.61 17.12
C PHE A 213 17.27 -4.62 15.58
N ALA A 214 17.07 -3.47 14.93
CA ALA A 214 17.17 -3.35 13.48
C ALA A 214 18.54 -3.82 12.95
N LYS A 215 19.63 -3.50 13.65
CA LYS A 215 20.99 -3.94 13.26
C LYS A 215 21.15 -5.45 13.20
N ARG A 216 20.37 -6.20 13.97
CA ARG A 216 20.43 -7.66 14.02
C ARG A 216 19.63 -8.33 12.92
N ILE A 217 18.51 -7.72 12.52
CA ILE A 217 17.49 -8.35 11.67
C ILE A 217 17.31 -7.65 10.33
N PHE A 218 17.86 -6.46 10.12
CA PHE A 218 17.64 -5.68 8.90
C PHE A 218 18.95 -5.32 8.22
N TYR A 219 19.10 -5.86 7.02
CA TYR A 219 20.27 -5.69 6.17
C TYR A 219 19.90 -4.85 4.96
N THR A 220 20.69 -3.82 4.67
CA THR A 220 20.50 -2.98 3.49
C THR A 220 21.73 -3.02 2.62
N VAL A 221 21.54 -2.97 1.30
CA VAL A 221 22.63 -2.95 0.34
C VAL A 221 22.39 -1.89 -0.73
N PHE A 222 23.29 -0.93 -0.83
CA PHE A 222 23.39 -0.02 -1.96
C PHE A 222 24.24 -0.66 -3.05
N MET A 223 23.69 -0.80 -4.25
CA MET A 223 24.36 -1.44 -5.40
C MET A 223 24.62 -0.41 -6.50
N GLY A 224 25.69 0.37 -6.28
CA GLY A 224 26.11 1.46 -7.15
C GLY A 224 26.80 0.96 -8.44
N SER A 225 26.65 1.73 -9.50
CA SER A 225 27.39 1.59 -10.76
C SER A 225 28.17 2.86 -11.05
N GLU A 226 28.96 2.88 -12.13
CA GLU A 226 29.66 4.08 -12.63
C GLU A 226 28.73 5.29 -12.86
N ASN A 227 27.44 5.04 -13.05
CA ASN A 227 26.41 6.06 -13.29
C ASN A 227 25.74 6.58 -12.01
N SER A 228 25.98 5.93 -10.87
CA SER A 228 25.32 6.26 -9.60
C SER A 228 25.94 7.50 -8.97
N SER A 229 25.12 8.44 -8.50
CA SER A 229 25.61 9.66 -7.87
C SER A 229 26.07 9.41 -6.43
N GLU A 230 27.05 10.19 -5.97
CA GLU A 230 27.45 10.13 -4.56
C GLU A 230 26.29 10.56 -3.64
N ALA A 231 25.37 11.39 -4.13
CA ALA A 231 24.21 11.83 -3.40
C ALA A 231 23.22 10.69 -3.10
N THR A 232 22.89 9.82 -4.08
CA THR A 232 21.99 8.66 -3.83
C THR A 232 22.59 7.68 -2.84
N LYS A 233 23.89 7.42 -2.99
CA LYS A 233 24.67 6.59 -2.06
C LYS A 233 24.67 7.14 -0.64
N MET A 234 24.94 8.43 -0.47
CA MET A 234 24.97 9.06 0.86
C MET A 234 23.59 9.06 1.52
N ARG A 235 22.51 9.32 0.77
CA ARG A 235 21.14 9.23 1.30
C ARG A 235 20.81 7.83 1.80
N ALA A 236 21.16 6.79 1.05
CA ALA A 236 20.96 5.40 1.47
C ALA A 236 21.73 5.09 2.77
N LYS A 237 22.99 5.52 2.85
CA LYS A 237 23.82 5.32 4.03
C LYS A 237 23.27 6.04 5.28
N VAL A 238 22.95 7.33 5.16
CA VAL A 238 22.45 8.13 6.28
C VAL A 238 21.14 7.56 6.81
N LEU A 239 20.20 7.21 5.92
CA LEU A 239 18.94 6.58 6.33
C LEU A 239 19.17 5.25 7.04
N SER A 240 20.10 4.42 6.53
CA SER A 240 20.44 3.17 7.18
C SER A 240 20.99 3.39 8.60
N ASP A 241 21.86 4.38 8.78
CA ASP A 241 22.45 4.74 10.08
C ASP A 241 21.37 5.31 11.04
N GLU A 242 20.40 6.06 10.52
CA GLU A 242 19.23 6.56 11.27
C GLU A 242 18.34 5.41 11.78
N ILE A 243 18.03 4.43 10.93
CA ILE A 243 17.22 3.26 11.28
C ILE A 243 18.00 2.28 12.16
N GLY A 244 19.32 2.19 11.97
CA GLY A 244 20.20 1.22 12.63
C GLY A 244 20.43 -0.06 11.83
N SER A 245 20.10 -0.10 10.53
CA SER A 245 20.27 -1.31 9.72
C SER A 245 21.75 -1.61 9.44
N TRP A 246 22.07 -2.88 9.18
CA TRP A 246 23.41 -3.26 8.75
C TRP A 246 23.60 -2.98 7.25
N HIS A 247 24.46 -2.01 6.93
CA HIS A 247 24.56 -1.45 5.56
C HIS A 247 25.78 -1.97 4.79
N LEU A 248 25.56 -2.34 3.53
CA LEU A 248 26.60 -2.57 2.53
C LEU A 248 26.55 -1.55 1.42
N ASP A 249 27.72 -1.20 0.92
CA ASP A 249 27.92 -0.46 -0.31
C ASP A 249 28.75 -1.32 -1.27
N VAL A 250 28.18 -1.62 -2.44
CA VAL A 250 28.75 -2.57 -3.41
C VAL A 250 28.75 -1.92 -4.80
N CYS A 251 29.93 -1.87 -5.42
CA CYS A 251 30.09 -1.51 -6.82
C CYS A 251 29.85 -2.76 -7.71
N ILE A 252 28.91 -2.65 -8.65
CA ILE A 252 28.51 -3.77 -9.53
C ILE A 252 29.19 -3.75 -10.91
N ASP A 253 30.04 -2.76 -11.19
CA ASP A 253 30.62 -2.53 -12.52
C ASP A 253 31.51 -3.69 -13.00
N SER A 254 32.23 -4.35 -12.08
CA SER A 254 33.06 -5.50 -12.41
C SER A 254 32.22 -6.68 -12.92
N VAL A 255 31.07 -6.93 -12.29
CA VAL A 255 30.13 -7.99 -12.67
C VAL A 255 29.46 -7.68 -14.00
N ILE A 256 29.03 -6.43 -14.19
CA ILE A 256 28.45 -5.97 -15.48
C ILE A 256 29.49 -6.11 -16.59
N SER A 257 30.71 -5.63 -16.37
CA SER A 257 31.80 -5.67 -17.35
C SER A 257 32.15 -7.11 -17.75
N ALA A 258 32.13 -8.06 -16.81
CA ALA A 258 32.33 -9.46 -17.10
C ALA A 258 31.24 -10.03 -18.03
N LEU A 259 29.96 -9.74 -17.75
CA LEU A 259 28.85 -10.17 -18.61
C LEU A 259 28.91 -9.54 -20.00
N LEU A 260 29.24 -8.24 -20.10
CA LEU A 260 29.38 -7.56 -21.38
C LEU A 260 30.55 -8.09 -22.19
N SER A 261 31.67 -8.42 -21.53
CA SER A 261 32.84 -9.03 -22.17
C SER A 261 32.52 -10.43 -22.71
N LEU A 262 31.76 -11.21 -21.95
CA LEU A 262 31.26 -12.51 -22.41
C LEU A 262 30.34 -12.36 -23.63
N PHE A 263 29.39 -11.42 -23.59
CA PHE A 263 28.50 -11.15 -24.72
C PHE A 263 29.26 -10.72 -25.97
N GLN A 264 30.27 -9.85 -25.81
CA GLN A 264 31.15 -9.42 -26.91
C GLN A 264 31.94 -10.60 -27.48
N THR A 265 32.46 -11.48 -26.63
CA THR A 265 33.22 -12.67 -27.05
C THR A 265 32.35 -13.63 -27.87
N VAL A 266 31.09 -13.83 -27.47
CA VAL A 266 30.16 -14.76 -28.14
C VAL A 266 29.58 -14.18 -29.43
N THR A 267 29.27 -12.87 -29.46
CA THR A 267 28.51 -12.26 -30.55
C THR A 267 29.34 -11.38 -31.49
N GLY A 268 30.56 -11.02 -31.09
CA GLY A 268 31.40 -10.04 -31.79
C GLY A 268 30.91 -8.59 -31.66
N LYS A 269 29.84 -8.32 -30.89
CA LYS A 269 29.25 -6.98 -30.72
C LYS A 269 29.25 -6.55 -29.27
N ARG A 270 29.54 -5.27 -29.02
CA ARG A 270 29.43 -4.65 -27.70
C ARG A 270 28.29 -3.61 -27.72
N PRO A 271 27.24 -3.77 -26.89
CA PRO A 271 26.16 -2.79 -26.81
C PRO A 271 26.66 -1.46 -26.25
N ARG A 272 26.06 -0.35 -26.67
CA ARG A 272 26.37 1.00 -26.19
C ARG A 272 25.13 1.70 -25.63
N TYR A 273 25.31 2.61 -24.68
CA TYR A 273 24.22 3.48 -24.23
C TYR A 273 23.79 4.42 -25.35
N LYS A 274 22.55 4.90 -25.27
CA LYS A 274 21.98 5.83 -26.25
C LYS A 274 22.78 7.13 -26.32
N VAL A 275 23.24 7.63 -25.18
CA VAL A 275 24.12 8.80 -25.07
C VAL A 275 25.48 8.63 -25.77
N ASP A 276 25.89 7.37 -26.02
CA ASP A 276 27.14 7.00 -26.69
C ASP A 276 26.90 6.49 -28.13
N GLY A 277 25.73 6.77 -28.69
CA GLY A 277 25.35 6.40 -30.07
C GLY A 277 24.86 4.96 -30.24
N GLY A 278 24.42 4.30 -29.16
CA GLY A 278 23.71 3.02 -29.22
C GLY A 278 22.25 3.16 -29.62
N SER A 279 21.65 2.08 -30.12
CA SER A 279 20.21 2.01 -30.40
C SER A 279 19.37 1.94 -29.12
N ASN A 280 18.05 2.21 -29.23
CA ASN A 280 17.12 2.06 -28.09
C ASN A 280 17.14 0.63 -27.51
N SER A 281 17.33 -0.39 -28.36
CA SER A 281 17.41 -1.78 -27.93
C SER A 281 18.68 -2.08 -27.13
N GLU A 282 19.83 -1.53 -27.55
CA GLU A 282 21.08 -1.65 -26.79
C GLU A 282 20.97 -0.96 -25.44
N ASN A 283 20.46 0.28 -25.44
CA ASN A 283 20.30 1.09 -24.24
C ASN A 283 19.41 0.39 -23.19
N LEU A 284 18.22 -0.05 -23.61
CA LEU A 284 17.31 -0.79 -22.73
C LEU A 284 17.91 -2.14 -22.30
N GLY A 285 18.66 -2.80 -23.18
CA GLY A 285 19.39 -4.03 -22.87
C GLY A 285 20.38 -3.83 -21.72
N LEU A 286 21.19 -2.77 -21.78
CA LEU A 286 22.17 -2.42 -20.74
C LEU A 286 21.50 -2.12 -19.40
N GLN A 287 20.46 -1.28 -19.38
CA GLN A 287 19.71 -0.97 -18.16
C GLN A 287 19.10 -2.23 -17.53
N ASN A 288 18.50 -3.10 -18.35
CA ASN A 288 17.90 -4.35 -17.88
C ASN A 288 18.93 -5.30 -17.25
N ILE A 289 20.15 -5.37 -17.82
CA ILE A 289 21.22 -6.22 -17.28
C ILE A 289 21.64 -5.71 -15.90
N GLN A 290 21.86 -4.40 -15.75
CA GLN A 290 22.18 -3.81 -14.45
C GLN A 290 21.08 -4.10 -13.42
N ALA A 291 19.81 -3.89 -13.78
CA ALA A 291 18.68 -4.11 -12.91
C ALA A 291 18.56 -5.58 -12.44
N ARG A 292 18.83 -6.54 -13.33
CA ARG A 292 18.80 -7.99 -13.01
C ARG A 292 19.98 -8.45 -12.17
N ILE A 293 21.18 -7.92 -12.41
CA ILE A 293 22.36 -8.26 -11.59
C ILE A 293 22.11 -7.85 -10.13
N ARG A 294 21.51 -6.67 -9.90
CA ARG A 294 21.14 -6.23 -8.56
C ARG A 294 20.22 -7.24 -7.86
N MET A 295 19.24 -7.81 -8.57
CA MET A 295 18.38 -8.87 -8.03
C MET A 295 19.19 -10.12 -7.67
N VAL A 296 20.06 -10.60 -8.55
CA VAL A 296 20.91 -11.78 -8.29
C VAL A 296 21.77 -11.57 -7.06
N LEU A 297 22.40 -10.40 -6.93
CA LEU A 297 23.22 -10.05 -5.77
C LEU A 297 22.38 -9.94 -4.50
N ALA A 298 21.18 -9.36 -4.55
CA ALA A 298 20.29 -9.26 -3.40
C ALA A 298 19.94 -10.64 -2.83
N PHE A 299 19.53 -11.59 -3.67
CA PHE A 299 19.24 -12.97 -3.22
C PHE A 299 20.49 -13.72 -2.75
N MET A 300 21.64 -13.49 -3.37
CA MET A 300 22.92 -14.04 -2.92
C MET A 300 23.25 -13.56 -1.50
N PHE A 301 23.16 -12.25 -1.25
CA PHE A 301 23.37 -11.69 0.08
C PHE A 301 22.33 -12.19 1.08
N ALA A 302 21.05 -12.27 0.69
CA ALA A 302 20.00 -12.72 1.59
C ALA A 302 20.21 -14.18 2.05
N SER A 303 20.82 -15.00 1.19
CA SER A 303 21.14 -16.40 1.48
C SER A 303 22.45 -16.57 2.25
N LEU A 304 23.46 -15.73 1.99
CA LEU A 304 24.83 -15.93 2.49
C LEU A 304 25.25 -15.00 3.62
N MET A 305 24.63 -13.83 3.79
CA MET A 305 24.96 -12.92 4.89
C MET A 305 24.72 -13.52 6.28
N PRO A 306 23.68 -14.34 6.54
CA PRO A 306 23.58 -15.06 7.80
C PRO A 306 24.82 -15.94 8.04
N TRP A 307 25.26 -16.70 7.03
CA TRP A 307 26.47 -17.53 7.10
C TRP A 307 27.74 -16.70 7.38
N VAL A 308 27.91 -15.56 6.69
CA VAL A 308 29.04 -14.63 6.93
C VAL A 308 29.07 -14.16 8.39
N HIS A 309 27.91 -13.98 9.02
CA HIS A 309 27.78 -13.56 10.41
C HIS A 309 27.70 -14.71 11.41
N ASN A 310 27.95 -15.96 10.98
CA ASN A 310 27.77 -17.17 11.80
C ASN A 310 26.36 -17.29 12.42
N LYS A 311 25.35 -16.77 11.72
CA LYS A 311 23.94 -16.88 12.09
C LYS A 311 23.25 -17.96 11.24
N PRO A 312 22.41 -18.82 11.84
CA PRO A 312 21.56 -19.71 11.05
C PRO A 312 20.44 -18.94 10.33
N GLY A 313 19.84 -19.59 9.34
CA GLY A 313 18.65 -19.11 8.63
C GLY A 313 18.98 -18.35 7.34
N PHE A 314 18.00 -17.57 6.89
CA PHE A 314 18.02 -16.80 5.65
C PHE A 314 17.30 -15.47 5.88
N TYR A 315 17.57 -14.49 5.02
CA TYR A 315 16.84 -13.23 5.01
C TYR A 315 15.77 -13.22 3.93
N LEU A 316 14.64 -12.60 4.22
CA LEU A 316 13.61 -12.32 3.22
C LEU A 316 14.01 -11.08 2.42
N VAL A 317 14.09 -11.21 1.09
CA VAL A 317 14.33 -10.08 0.20
C VAL A 317 13.07 -9.22 0.12
N LEU A 318 13.23 -7.93 0.40
CA LEU A 318 12.16 -6.94 0.33
C LEU A 318 12.17 -6.23 -1.03
N GLY A 319 11.02 -6.24 -1.70
CA GLY A 319 10.78 -5.46 -2.92
C GLY A 319 10.30 -4.04 -2.59
N SER A 320 10.51 -3.11 -3.51
CA SER A 320 10.16 -1.69 -3.33
C SER A 320 9.43 -1.08 -4.53
N SER A 321 8.73 -1.88 -5.34
CA SER A 321 7.88 -1.32 -6.40
C SER A 321 6.57 -0.81 -5.81
N ASN A 322 6.06 0.32 -6.30
CA ASN A 322 4.76 0.86 -5.88
C ASN A 322 3.61 0.42 -6.81
N VAL A 323 2.37 0.73 -6.41
CA VAL A 323 1.17 0.28 -7.12
C VAL A 323 1.03 0.89 -8.52
N ASP A 324 1.51 2.13 -8.71
CA ASP A 324 1.34 2.90 -9.94
C ASP A 324 2.33 2.40 -11.01
N GLU A 325 3.57 2.12 -10.62
CA GLU A 325 4.58 1.44 -11.46
C GLU A 325 4.12 0.04 -11.87
N GLY A 326 3.57 -0.74 -10.93
CA GLY A 326 2.99 -2.05 -11.21
C GLY A 326 1.83 -1.96 -12.21
N LEU A 327 0.94 -0.99 -12.05
CA LEU A 327 -0.19 -0.77 -12.96
C LEU A 327 0.27 -0.44 -14.38
N ARG A 328 1.30 0.41 -14.49
CA ARG A 328 1.90 0.81 -15.76
C ARG A 328 2.83 -0.26 -16.35
N GLY A 329 3.30 -1.17 -15.50
CA GLY A 329 4.38 -2.13 -15.77
C GLY A 329 5.72 -1.46 -16.06
N TYR A 330 5.99 -0.33 -15.40
CA TYR A 330 7.25 0.41 -15.45
C TYR A 330 8.26 -0.19 -14.46
N LEU A 331 8.77 -1.37 -14.82
CA LEU A 331 9.78 -2.12 -14.07
C LEU A 331 10.49 -3.09 -15.01
N THR A 332 11.70 -3.53 -14.68
CA THR A 332 12.37 -4.57 -15.45
C THR A 332 11.90 -5.94 -14.95
N LYS A 333 11.44 -6.80 -15.87
CA LYS A 333 11.03 -8.15 -15.48
C LYS A 333 12.23 -8.91 -14.88
N TYR A 334 12.09 -9.36 -13.64
CA TYR A 334 13.12 -10.03 -12.82
C TYR A 334 14.29 -9.13 -12.37
N ASP A 335 14.06 -7.83 -12.18
CA ASP A 335 14.94 -7.00 -11.36
C ASP A 335 14.54 -7.04 -9.87
N CYS A 336 15.02 -6.09 -9.05
CA CYS A 336 14.68 -5.99 -7.63
C CYS A 336 13.18 -5.72 -7.34
N SER A 337 12.33 -5.51 -8.37
CA SER A 337 10.87 -5.61 -8.23
C SER A 337 10.41 -7.04 -7.94
N SER A 338 11.23 -8.04 -8.26
CA SER A 338 11.07 -9.46 -7.96
C SER A 338 11.87 -9.80 -6.70
N ALA A 339 11.16 -10.01 -5.60
CA ALA A 339 11.65 -10.25 -4.25
C ALA A 339 10.74 -11.30 -3.57
N ASP A 340 10.96 -11.58 -2.29
CA ASP A 340 10.10 -12.53 -1.57
C ASP A 340 8.74 -11.88 -1.22
N ILE A 341 8.79 -10.66 -0.67
CA ILE A 341 7.61 -9.88 -0.29
C ILE A 341 7.83 -8.38 -0.52
N ASN A 342 6.74 -7.63 -0.75
CA ASN A 342 6.79 -6.19 -0.95
C ASN A 342 5.76 -5.47 -0.06
N PRO A 343 6.19 -4.72 0.98
CA PRO A 343 5.27 -4.05 1.90
C PRO A 343 4.59 -2.81 1.30
N ILE A 344 5.08 -2.27 0.18
CA ILE A 344 4.54 -1.04 -0.44
C ILE A 344 3.89 -1.27 -1.81
N GLY A 345 3.87 -2.51 -2.31
CA GLY A 345 3.40 -2.82 -3.67
C GLY A 345 1.95 -2.50 -3.98
N SER A 346 1.15 -2.17 -2.97
CA SER A 346 -0.23 -1.70 -3.12
C SER A 346 -0.44 -0.27 -2.60
N ILE A 347 0.60 0.55 -2.48
CA ILE A 347 0.53 1.95 -2.01
C ILE A 347 0.86 2.89 -3.17
N SER A 348 0.11 3.99 -3.28
CA SER A 348 0.31 5.01 -4.33
C SER A 348 1.60 5.79 -4.13
N LYS A 349 2.23 6.26 -5.23
CA LYS A 349 3.44 7.09 -5.14
C LYS A 349 3.20 8.38 -4.35
N GLN A 350 2.00 8.96 -4.47
CA GLN A 350 1.63 10.17 -3.73
C GLN A 350 1.58 9.91 -2.23
N ASP A 351 0.95 8.80 -1.81
CA ASP A 351 0.87 8.43 -0.41
C ASP A 351 2.24 8.08 0.18
N LEU A 352 3.13 7.45 -0.61
CA LEU A 352 4.52 7.21 -0.18
C LEU A 352 5.28 8.52 0.05
N ARG A 353 5.09 9.54 -0.80
CA ARG A 353 5.72 10.86 -0.59
C ARG A 353 5.19 11.55 0.67
N SER A 354 3.89 11.50 0.92
CA SER A 354 3.30 12.02 2.17
C SER A 354 3.83 11.26 3.39
N PHE A 355 3.91 9.94 3.30
CA PHE A 355 4.47 9.09 4.34
C PHE A 355 5.94 9.42 4.64
N LEU A 356 6.79 9.66 3.64
CA LEU A 356 8.20 10.04 3.87
C LEU A 356 8.33 11.32 4.70
N LYS A 357 7.51 12.34 4.41
CA LYS A 357 7.48 13.58 5.19
C LYS A 357 7.02 13.35 6.62
N TRP A 358 5.98 12.53 6.79
CA TRP A 358 5.48 12.17 8.11
C TRP A 358 6.53 11.38 8.91
N ALA A 359 7.16 10.38 8.30
CA ALA A 359 8.16 9.51 8.90
C ALA A 359 9.43 10.27 9.31
N ALA A 360 9.84 11.27 8.52
CA ALA A 360 10.96 12.14 8.89
C ALA A 360 10.80 12.78 10.28
N ILE A 361 9.57 13.16 10.62
CA ILE A 361 9.24 13.82 11.89
C ILE A 361 8.89 12.81 12.97
N HIS A 362 7.94 11.92 12.68
CA HIS A 362 7.30 11.06 13.69
C HIS A 362 8.10 9.80 14.01
N LEU A 363 8.81 9.23 13.04
CA LEU A 363 9.73 8.10 13.27
C LEU A 363 11.16 8.56 13.57
N ARG A 364 11.42 9.88 13.50
CA ARG A 364 12.71 10.54 13.73
C ARG A 364 13.80 10.11 12.74
N TYR A 365 13.43 10.03 11.45
CA TYR A 365 14.34 9.72 10.34
C TYR A 365 14.49 10.94 9.40
N PRO A 366 15.14 12.04 9.85
CA PRO A 366 15.11 13.32 9.16
C PRO A 366 15.64 13.28 7.72
N SER A 367 16.55 12.34 7.40
CA SER A 367 17.03 12.13 6.02
C SER A 367 15.91 11.85 5.00
N LEU A 368 14.76 11.30 5.44
CA LEU A 368 13.62 11.03 4.56
C LEU A 368 13.04 12.32 3.94
N ALA A 369 13.16 13.47 4.59
CA ALA A 369 12.71 14.74 4.04
C ALA A 369 13.54 15.17 2.82
N GLU A 370 14.86 14.96 2.89
CA GLU A 370 15.77 15.21 1.75
C GLU A 370 15.51 14.20 0.62
N ILE A 371 15.29 12.93 0.96
CA ILE A 371 14.97 11.88 -0.02
C ILE A 371 13.66 12.17 -0.77
N GLU A 372 12.62 12.67 -0.08
CA GLU A 372 11.36 13.03 -0.74
C GLU A 372 11.51 14.25 -1.66
N ALA A 373 12.34 15.23 -1.27
CA ALA A 373 12.59 16.43 -2.06
C ALA A 373 13.47 16.17 -3.30
N ALA A 374 14.25 15.07 -3.30
CA ALA A 374 15.11 14.70 -4.41
C ALA A 374 14.30 14.34 -5.68
N PRO A 375 14.78 14.71 -6.88
CA PRO A 375 14.09 14.38 -8.12
C PRO A 375 14.08 12.85 -8.35
N PRO A 376 12.94 12.26 -8.77
CA PRO A 376 12.86 10.83 -9.05
C PRO A 376 13.61 10.52 -10.36
N THR A 377 14.77 9.87 -10.23
CA THR A 377 15.62 9.49 -11.37
C THR A 377 16.14 8.07 -11.24
N ALA A 378 16.05 7.31 -12.32
CA ALA A 378 16.72 6.02 -12.45
C ALA A 378 18.15 6.26 -12.96
N GLU A 379 19.15 6.23 -12.07
CA GLU A 379 20.57 6.42 -12.42
C GLU A 379 21.16 5.18 -13.11
N LEU A 380 20.55 4.75 -14.23
CA LEU A 380 20.92 3.57 -15.01
C LEU A 380 21.63 3.92 -16.33
N GLU A 381 21.61 5.19 -16.73
CA GLU A 381 22.34 5.74 -17.88
C GLU A 381 23.41 6.74 -17.42
N PRO A 382 24.49 6.94 -18.19
CA PRO A 382 25.48 7.96 -17.89
C PRO A 382 24.86 9.35 -17.81
N ILE A 383 24.98 9.99 -16.64
CA ILE A 383 24.50 11.36 -16.42
C ILE A 383 25.39 12.31 -17.22
N ARG A 384 24.80 13.04 -18.17
CA ARG A 384 25.45 14.16 -18.87
C ARG A 384 24.75 15.45 -18.47
N SER A 385 25.44 16.59 -18.58
CA SER A 385 24.92 17.92 -18.21
C SER A 385 23.56 18.29 -18.83
N ASN A 386 23.14 17.57 -19.88
CA ASN A 386 21.97 17.87 -20.69
C ASN A 386 20.86 16.81 -20.54
N TYR A 387 21.07 15.75 -19.74
CA TYR A 387 20.15 14.60 -19.69
C TYR A 387 20.18 13.90 -18.32
N SER A 388 19.02 13.88 -17.66
CA SER A 388 18.71 13.02 -16.51
C SER A 388 17.42 12.25 -16.79
N GLN A 389 17.38 10.97 -16.41
CA GLN A 389 16.25 10.09 -16.67
C GLN A 389 15.16 10.28 -15.60
N LEU A 390 14.22 11.21 -15.84
CA LEU A 390 13.05 11.41 -14.98
C LEU A 390 11.96 10.38 -15.28
N ASP A 391 11.46 9.69 -14.25
CA ASP A 391 10.50 8.58 -14.41
C ASP A 391 9.20 8.98 -15.12
N GLU A 392 8.60 10.11 -14.74
CA GLU A 392 7.33 10.58 -15.32
C GLU A 392 7.48 10.96 -16.80
N VAL A 393 8.66 11.47 -17.19
CA VAL A 393 8.98 11.81 -18.58
C VAL A 393 9.13 10.54 -19.41
N ASP A 394 9.82 9.52 -18.89
CA ASP A 394 10.01 8.25 -19.59
C ASP A 394 8.69 7.45 -19.69
N MET A 395 7.86 7.46 -18.65
CA MET A 395 6.53 6.86 -18.69
C MET A 395 5.57 7.57 -19.64
N GLY A 396 5.78 8.88 -19.86
CA GLY A 396 4.90 9.78 -20.62
C GLY A 396 3.58 10.06 -19.90
N MET A 397 3.59 10.00 -18.57
CA MET A 397 2.43 10.24 -17.70
C MET A 397 2.92 10.50 -16.27
N THR A 398 2.21 11.37 -15.55
CA THR A 398 2.53 11.65 -14.15
C THR A 398 1.97 10.57 -13.22
N TYR A 399 2.52 10.46 -12.01
CA TYR A 399 1.98 9.57 -10.98
C TYR A 399 0.55 9.94 -10.58
N GLU A 400 0.19 11.24 -10.65
CA GLU A 400 -1.17 11.71 -10.42
C GLU A 400 -2.15 11.16 -11.48
N GLU A 401 -1.76 11.25 -12.76
CA GLU A 401 -2.55 10.69 -13.85
C GLU A 401 -2.70 9.16 -13.70
N LEU A 402 -1.62 8.46 -13.34
CA LEU A 402 -1.63 7.02 -13.10
C LEU A 402 -2.61 6.59 -12.01
N SER A 403 -2.61 7.29 -10.87
CA SER A 403 -3.56 7.06 -9.78
C SER A 403 -5.01 7.25 -10.26
N VAL A 404 -5.28 8.28 -11.08
CA VAL A 404 -6.62 8.49 -11.67
C VAL A 404 -7.00 7.35 -12.63
N TYR A 405 -6.10 6.93 -13.52
CA TYR A 405 -6.35 5.80 -14.43
C TYR A 405 -6.61 4.50 -13.65
N GLY A 406 -5.85 4.25 -12.59
CA GLY A 406 -6.01 3.08 -11.73
C GLY A 406 -7.39 3.00 -11.10
N ARG A 407 -7.83 4.09 -10.45
CA ARG A 407 -9.16 4.19 -9.84
C ARG A 407 -10.27 4.04 -10.88
N LEU A 408 -10.20 4.75 -12.01
CA LEU A 408 -11.19 4.64 -13.09
C LEU A 408 -11.28 3.19 -13.62
N ARG A 409 -10.13 2.57 -13.87
CA ARG A 409 -10.06 1.20 -14.39
C ARG A 409 -10.63 0.16 -13.43
N LYS A 410 -10.24 0.22 -12.15
CA LYS A 410 -10.53 -0.85 -11.17
C LYS A 410 -11.79 -0.59 -10.35
N ILE A 411 -11.93 0.60 -9.78
CA ILE A 411 -13.06 0.96 -8.89
C ILE A 411 -14.30 1.26 -9.74
N PHE A 412 -14.16 2.17 -10.71
CA PHE A 412 -15.25 2.55 -11.62
C PHE A 412 -15.41 1.63 -12.82
N ARG A 413 -14.60 0.56 -12.91
CA ARG A 413 -14.68 -0.50 -13.94
C ARG A 413 -14.65 0.03 -15.37
N CYS A 414 -13.95 1.13 -15.60
CA CYS A 414 -13.90 1.76 -16.91
C CYS A 414 -12.95 1.03 -17.88
N GLY A 415 -13.44 0.73 -19.08
CA GLY A 415 -12.61 0.38 -20.24
C GLY A 415 -12.10 1.64 -20.96
N PRO A 416 -11.42 1.52 -22.12
CA PRO A 416 -10.83 2.68 -22.80
C PRO A 416 -11.84 3.77 -23.16
N VAL A 417 -13.00 3.39 -23.72
CA VAL A 417 -14.01 4.35 -24.18
C VAL A 417 -14.68 5.07 -22.99
N SER A 418 -15.08 4.33 -21.96
CA SER A 418 -15.73 4.93 -20.79
C SER A 418 -14.75 5.76 -19.95
N MET A 419 -13.48 5.35 -19.88
CA MET A 419 -12.43 6.16 -19.25
C MET A 419 -12.24 7.48 -19.99
N PHE A 420 -12.16 7.45 -21.32
CA PHE A 420 -12.09 8.66 -22.15
C PHE A 420 -13.25 9.61 -21.86
N GLN A 421 -14.50 9.13 -21.89
CA GLN A 421 -15.68 9.96 -21.60
C GLN A 421 -15.64 10.58 -20.20
N ASN A 422 -15.29 9.79 -19.18
CA ASN A 422 -15.15 10.29 -17.80
C ASN A 422 -14.07 11.38 -17.69
N LEU A 423 -12.94 11.18 -18.38
CA LEU A 423 -11.85 12.14 -18.37
C LEU A 423 -12.16 13.40 -19.18
N CYS A 424 -13.00 13.33 -20.23
CA CYS A 424 -13.50 14.53 -20.89
C CYS A 424 -14.30 15.42 -19.92
N TYR A 425 -15.11 14.85 -19.03
CA TYR A 425 -15.77 15.66 -17.99
C TYR A 425 -14.80 16.20 -16.95
N LYS A 426 -13.80 15.39 -16.54
CA LYS A 426 -12.89 15.74 -15.44
C LYS A 426 -11.75 16.68 -15.85
N TRP A 427 -11.23 16.54 -17.07
CA TRP A 427 -10.07 17.26 -17.59
C TRP A 427 -10.41 18.19 -18.75
N GLY A 428 -11.66 18.19 -19.21
CA GLY A 428 -12.11 18.98 -20.35
C GLY A 428 -12.14 20.49 -20.16
N GLU A 429 -11.70 21.01 -19.00
CA GLU A 429 -11.38 22.43 -18.77
C GLU A 429 -9.91 22.77 -19.13
N LYS A 430 -9.02 21.77 -19.07
CA LYS A 430 -7.57 21.94 -19.23
C LYS A 430 -7.03 21.31 -20.50
N LEU A 431 -7.66 20.23 -20.97
CA LEU A 431 -7.22 19.43 -22.09
C LEU A 431 -8.34 19.28 -23.11
N THR A 432 -7.95 19.23 -24.38
CA THR A 432 -8.85 18.95 -25.50
C THR A 432 -9.23 17.45 -25.52
N PRO A 433 -10.38 17.07 -26.12
CA PRO A 433 -10.72 15.67 -26.34
C PRO A 433 -9.62 14.90 -27.09
N LEU A 434 -8.92 15.53 -28.04
CA LEU A 434 -7.83 14.89 -28.76
C LEU A 434 -6.64 14.53 -27.83
N GLU A 435 -6.24 15.44 -26.95
CA GLU A 435 -5.16 15.18 -25.97
C GLU A 435 -5.55 14.10 -24.96
N ILE A 436 -6.78 14.15 -24.45
CA ILE A 436 -7.31 13.15 -23.52
C ILE A 436 -7.35 11.77 -24.19
N ALA A 437 -7.80 11.70 -25.45
CA ALA A 437 -7.77 10.48 -26.23
C ALA A 437 -6.34 9.93 -26.39
N GLY A 438 -5.36 10.80 -26.68
CA GLY A 438 -3.95 10.43 -26.75
C GLY A 438 -3.46 9.80 -25.45
N LYS A 439 -3.73 10.45 -24.30
CA LYS A 439 -3.36 9.96 -22.97
C LYS A 439 -3.99 8.62 -22.62
N VAL A 440 -5.31 8.46 -22.85
CA VAL A 440 -6.02 7.19 -22.57
C VAL A 440 -5.48 6.06 -23.44
N LYS A 441 -5.28 6.31 -24.74
CA LYS A 441 -4.70 5.31 -25.66
C LYS A 441 -3.30 4.90 -25.24
N HIS A 442 -2.47 5.87 -24.84
CA HIS A 442 -1.12 5.63 -24.35
C HIS A 442 -1.13 4.75 -23.10
N PHE A 443 -1.96 5.08 -22.10
CA PHE A 443 -2.15 4.27 -20.90
C PHE A 443 -2.54 2.83 -21.23
N PHE A 444 -3.61 2.60 -22.00
CA PHE A 444 -4.09 1.24 -22.28
C PHE A 444 -3.14 0.43 -23.15
N LYS A 445 -2.45 1.05 -24.12
CA LYS A 445 -1.38 0.39 -24.90
C LYS A 445 -0.34 -0.18 -23.96
N TYR A 446 0.17 0.64 -23.06
CA TYR A 446 1.27 0.26 -22.19
C TYR A 446 0.89 -0.67 -21.04
N TYR A 447 -0.27 -0.44 -20.41
CA TYR A 447 -0.90 -1.38 -19.50
C TYR A 447 -0.98 -2.78 -20.14
N SER A 448 -1.44 -2.84 -21.39
CA SER A 448 -1.68 -4.13 -22.07
C SER A 448 -0.40 -4.86 -22.49
N ILE A 449 0.62 -4.17 -23.03
CA ILE A 449 1.90 -4.83 -23.39
C ILE A 449 2.69 -5.28 -22.16
N ASN A 450 2.56 -4.58 -21.04
CA ASN A 450 3.32 -4.89 -19.83
C ASN A 450 2.56 -5.78 -18.84
N ARG A 451 1.29 -6.14 -19.09
CA ARG A 451 0.49 -6.90 -18.13
C ARG A 451 1.12 -8.24 -17.74
N HIS A 452 1.84 -8.87 -18.66
CA HIS A 452 2.60 -10.10 -18.40
C HIS A 452 3.68 -9.99 -17.30
N LYS A 453 4.04 -8.77 -16.88
CA LYS A 453 4.93 -8.57 -15.72
C LYS A 453 4.20 -8.79 -14.41
N MET A 454 2.89 -8.47 -14.35
CA MET A 454 2.07 -8.62 -13.14
C MET A 454 1.79 -10.08 -12.77
N THR A 455 1.95 -11.02 -13.70
CA THR A 455 1.76 -12.45 -13.42
C THR A 455 2.90 -13.05 -12.60
N VAL A 456 4.02 -12.34 -12.49
CA VAL A 456 5.22 -12.77 -11.75
C VAL A 456 5.71 -11.69 -10.79
N ILE A 457 4.89 -10.68 -10.51
CA ILE A 457 5.26 -9.63 -9.57
C ILE A 457 5.27 -10.20 -8.15
N THR A 458 6.14 -9.64 -7.31
CA THR A 458 6.25 -9.99 -5.89
C THR A 458 4.91 -9.86 -5.17
N PRO A 459 4.51 -10.84 -4.35
CA PRO A 459 3.36 -10.70 -3.46
C PRO A 459 3.50 -9.48 -2.55
N SER A 460 2.51 -8.59 -2.57
CA SER A 460 2.57 -7.33 -1.84
C SER A 460 1.45 -7.18 -0.81
N TYR A 461 1.75 -6.50 0.29
CA TYR A 461 0.75 -6.01 1.25
C TYR A 461 -0.42 -5.36 0.49
N HIS A 462 -1.66 -5.66 0.87
CA HIS A 462 -2.83 -5.04 0.26
C HIS A 462 -3.25 -3.78 1.00
N ALA A 463 -3.29 -2.64 0.30
CA ALA A 463 -3.71 -1.35 0.84
C ALA A 463 -4.72 -0.66 -0.09
N GLU A 464 -4.31 -0.32 -1.32
CA GLU A 464 -5.17 0.34 -2.29
C GLU A 464 -6.23 -0.57 -2.92
N SER A 465 -7.46 -0.04 -3.01
CA SER A 465 -8.60 -0.71 -3.66
C SER A 465 -8.49 -0.80 -5.18
N TYR A 466 -7.49 -0.17 -5.77
CA TYR A 466 -7.22 -0.21 -7.21
C TYR A 466 -6.00 -1.04 -7.61
N SER A 467 -5.45 -1.83 -6.68
CA SER A 467 -4.27 -2.69 -6.91
C SER A 467 -4.40 -3.51 -8.20
N PRO A 468 -3.36 -3.53 -9.06
CA PRO A 468 -3.33 -4.31 -10.30
C PRO A 468 -2.89 -5.76 -10.08
N GLU A 469 -2.72 -6.22 -8.83
CA GLU A 469 -2.17 -7.53 -8.51
C GLU A 469 -3.01 -8.69 -9.08
N ASP A 470 -2.35 -9.61 -9.78
CA ASP A 470 -3.02 -10.60 -10.63
C ASP A 470 -3.38 -11.90 -9.89
N ASN A 471 -2.69 -12.29 -8.81
CA ASN A 471 -2.92 -13.63 -8.22
C ASN A 471 -4.25 -13.73 -7.46
N ARG A 472 -4.75 -12.63 -6.86
CA ARG A 472 -5.95 -12.70 -5.99
C ARG A 472 -6.95 -11.57 -6.22
N PHE A 473 -6.51 -10.36 -6.55
CA PHE A 473 -7.40 -9.19 -6.50
C PHE A 473 -7.87 -8.69 -7.86
N ASP A 474 -7.03 -8.76 -8.88
CA ASP A 474 -7.31 -8.23 -10.21
C ASP A 474 -6.99 -9.25 -11.31
N LEU A 475 -7.68 -10.39 -11.28
CA LEU A 475 -7.60 -11.43 -12.30
C LEU A 475 -7.96 -10.88 -13.69
N ARG A 476 -7.00 -10.87 -14.61
CA ARG A 476 -7.15 -10.31 -15.96
C ARG A 476 -6.39 -11.14 -17.00
N GLN A 477 -6.68 -10.93 -18.27
CA GLN A 477 -5.82 -11.46 -19.34
C GLN A 477 -4.43 -10.83 -19.23
N PHE A 478 -3.38 -11.55 -19.63
CA PHE A 478 -2.03 -10.99 -19.78
C PHE A 478 -1.57 -10.94 -21.24
N LEU A 479 -2.27 -11.62 -22.15
CA LEU A 479 -2.10 -11.53 -23.59
C LEU A 479 -3.26 -10.71 -24.20
N TYR A 480 -2.99 -9.44 -24.48
CA TYR A 480 -3.96 -8.52 -25.09
C TYR A 480 -3.60 -8.21 -26.53
N ASN A 481 -4.61 -7.87 -27.35
CA ASN A 481 -4.38 -7.08 -28.54
C ASN A 481 -4.14 -5.61 -28.14
N ALA A 482 -2.87 -5.25 -27.97
CA ALA A 482 -2.46 -3.93 -27.49
C ALA A 482 -2.79 -2.75 -28.42
N ARG A 483 -3.32 -3.03 -29.62
CA ARG A 483 -3.83 -1.99 -30.54
C ARG A 483 -5.25 -1.55 -30.22
N TRP A 484 -5.99 -2.32 -29.40
CA TRP A 484 -7.37 -2.02 -28.98
C TRP A 484 -8.26 -1.49 -30.14
N PRO A 485 -8.34 -2.21 -31.28
CA PRO A 485 -8.77 -1.64 -32.56
C PRO A 485 -10.21 -1.10 -32.55
N TYR A 486 -11.12 -1.78 -31.87
CA TYR A 486 -12.52 -1.34 -31.76
C TYR A 486 -12.64 -0.12 -30.83
N GLN A 487 -12.05 -0.21 -29.64
CA GLN A 487 -12.15 0.80 -28.60
C GLN A 487 -11.47 2.10 -29.02
N PHE A 488 -10.29 2.02 -29.64
CA PHE A 488 -9.56 3.21 -30.09
C PHE A 488 -10.25 3.88 -31.27
N ARG A 489 -10.83 3.10 -32.20
CA ARG A 489 -11.66 3.66 -33.28
C ARG A 489 -12.91 4.35 -32.74
N LYS A 490 -13.54 3.80 -31.69
CA LYS A 490 -14.69 4.43 -31.05
C LYS A 490 -14.32 5.75 -30.36
N ILE A 491 -13.17 5.80 -29.70
CA ILE A 491 -12.62 7.07 -29.17
C ILE A 491 -12.43 8.08 -30.31
N ASP A 492 -11.82 7.69 -31.43
CA ASP A 492 -11.62 8.59 -32.58
C ASP A 492 -12.93 9.08 -33.21
N GLN A 493 -13.99 8.28 -33.15
CA GLN A 493 -15.32 8.73 -33.55
C GLN A 493 -15.85 9.80 -32.58
N LEU A 494 -15.78 9.57 -31.27
CA LEU A 494 -16.25 10.51 -30.26
C LEU A 494 -15.47 11.83 -30.30
N VAL A 495 -14.15 11.78 -30.48
CA VAL A 495 -13.31 12.98 -30.64
C VAL A 495 -13.76 13.82 -31.83
N ARG A 496 -14.15 13.20 -32.95
CA ARG A 496 -14.70 13.90 -34.12
C ARG A 496 -16.08 14.49 -33.87
N GLU A 497 -16.93 13.80 -33.10
CA GLU A 497 -18.26 14.27 -32.73
C GLU A 497 -18.20 15.48 -31.77
N CYS A 498 -17.13 15.63 -31.00
CA CYS A 498 -16.97 16.69 -29.99
C CYS A 498 -16.11 17.90 -30.43
N ASP A 499 -15.82 18.07 -31.73
CA ASP A 499 -14.90 19.12 -32.25
C ASP A 499 -13.54 19.11 -31.52
N GLY A 500 -12.85 17.97 -31.65
CA GLY A 500 -11.79 17.47 -30.75
C GLY A 500 -10.56 18.35 -30.48
N ASP A 501 -10.42 19.49 -31.16
CA ASP A 501 -9.37 20.49 -30.95
C ASP A 501 -9.80 21.60 -29.96
N LYS A 502 -11.06 21.60 -29.51
CA LYS A 502 -11.58 22.57 -28.53
C LYS A 502 -11.71 21.95 -27.16
N VAL A 503 -11.35 22.73 -26.15
CA VAL A 503 -11.64 22.46 -24.75
C VAL A 503 -13.16 22.43 -24.58
N SER A 504 -13.71 21.28 -24.15
CA SER A 504 -15.16 21.04 -24.17
C SER A 504 -15.94 21.81 -23.11
N LEU A 505 -15.27 22.29 -22.05
CA LEU A 505 -15.87 23.03 -20.95
C LEU A 505 -15.16 24.38 -20.79
N VAL A 506 -15.74 25.45 -21.36
CA VAL A 506 -15.31 26.83 -21.11
C VAL A 506 -15.85 27.23 -19.74
N GLY A 507 -14.97 27.53 -18.79
CA GLY A 507 -15.30 27.71 -17.38
C GLY A 507 -16.51 28.63 -17.13
N GLN A 508 -17.53 28.10 -16.47
CA GLN A 508 -18.57 28.91 -15.83
C GLN A 508 -17.96 29.64 -14.62
N LYS A 509 -17.27 30.76 -14.86
CA LYS A 509 -17.05 31.77 -13.82
C LYS A 509 -18.34 32.56 -13.66
N GLY A 510 -19.18 32.21 -12.68
CA GLY A 510 -20.32 33.04 -12.30
C GLY A 510 -21.30 32.37 -11.34
N LYS A 511 -21.12 32.66 -10.05
CA LYS A 511 -22.02 32.39 -8.90
C LYS A 511 -21.99 30.99 -8.28
N GLU A 512 -21.00 30.74 -7.44
CA GLU A 512 -21.25 30.02 -6.18
C GLU A 512 -20.65 30.81 -5.02
N LYS A 513 -21.49 31.07 -4.02
CA LYS A 513 -21.12 31.71 -2.75
C LYS A 513 -20.14 30.79 -2.03
N GLU A 514 -19.17 31.40 -1.34
CA GLU A 514 -18.30 30.72 -0.38
C GLU A 514 -19.13 29.86 0.58
N VAL A 515 -19.06 28.54 0.36
CA VAL A 515 -19.28 27.55 1.39
C VAL A 515 -17.91 26.92 1.62
N THR A 516 -17.33 27.21 2.76
CA THR A 516 -16.13 26.57 3.28
C THR A 516 -16.30 25.05 3.24
N LEU A 517 -15.59 24.39 2.32
CA LEU A 517 -15.51 22.95 2.21
C LEU A 517 -14.53 22.42 3.27
N ASP A 518 -15.11 21.92 4.36
CA ASP A 518 -14.42 21.05 5.30
C ASP A 518 -13.92 19.80 4.56
N HIS A 519 -12.64 19.46 4.75
CA HIS A 519 -11.98 18.34 4.07
C HIS A 519 -12.43 17.02 4.70
N GLY A 520 -13.62 16.55 4.32
CA GLY A 520 -14.16 15.28 4.81
C GLY A 520 -15.35 14.81 3.99
N GLY A 521 -15.11 14.04 2.93
CA GLY A 521 -16.19 13.51 2.09
C GLY A 521 -15.70 12.56 1.02
N GLY A 522 -15.38 11.32 1.40
CA GLY A 522 -15.11 10.25 0.45
C GLY A 522 -16.35 9.96 -0.41
N MET A 523 -16.23 10.20 -1.73
CA MET A 523 -17.18 9.71 -2.72
C MET A 523 -17.35 8.19 -2.57
N GLY A 524 -18.59 7.76 -2.41
CA GLY A 524 -18.97 6.41 -1.97
C GLY A 524 -18.35 5.30 -2.81
N VAL A 525 -17.71 4.35 -2.11
CA VAL A 525 -17.40 3.03 -2.64
C VAL A 525 -18.74 2.34 -2.92
N ILE A 526 -19.08 2.15 -4.20
CA ILE A 526 -20.23 1.34 -4.59
C ILE A 526 -19.96 -0.08 -4.10
N ALA A 527 -20.71 -0.50 -3.07
CA ALA A 527 -20.78 -1.89 -2.66
C ALA A 527 -21.30 -2.70 -3.85
N ALA A 528 -20.49 -3.65 -4.34
CA ALA A 528 -20.94 -4.64 -5.28
C ALA A 528 -22.09 -5.44 -4.63
N GLY A 529 -23.34 -5.15 -5.02
CA GLY A 529 -24.51 -5.87 -4.52
C GLY A 529 -25.86 -5.15 -4.54
N SER A 530 -25.94 -3.83 -4.76
CA SER A 530 -27.25 -3.15 -4.84
C SER A 530 -27.82 -3.23 -6.27
N GLY A 531 -28.86 -4.05 -6.45
CA GLY A 531 -29.62 -4.18 -7.70
C GLY A 531 -30.54 -2.99 -8.01
N ASP A 532 -30.07 -1.75 -7.84
CA ASP A 532 -30.83 -0.55 -8.19
C ASP A 532 -30.01 0.36 -9.13
N PRO A 533 -30.37 0.43 -10.43
CA PRO A 533 -29.69 1.25 -11.42
C PRO A 533 -30.01 2.75 -11.34
N LYS A 534 -30.73 3.24 -10.31
CA LYS A 534 -31.10 4.66 -10.16
C LYS A 534 -30.57 5.37 -8.92
N ALA A 535 -29.74 4.73 -8.10
CA ALA A 535 -29.09 5.40 -6.98
C ALA A 535 -27.82 6.14 -7.45
N GLY A 536 -27.97 7.37 -7.95
CA GLY A 536 -26.85 8.26 -8.24
C GLY A 536 -27.05 9.25 -9.39
N LEU A 537 -28.14 10.03 -9.36
CA LEU A 537 -28.14 11.34 -10.02
C LEU A 537 -27.56 12.38 -9.07
#